data_AF-A0A356NYI3-F1
#
_entry.id   AF-A0A356NYI3-F1
#
_cell.length_a   1.000
_cell.length_b   1.000
_cell.length_c   1.000
_cell.angle_alpha   90.00
_cell.angle_beta   90.00
_cell.angle_gamma   90.00
#
_symmetry.space_group_name_H-M   'P 1'
#
loop_
_entity.id
_entity.type
_entity.pdbx_description
1 polymer ?
#
loop_
_entity_poly.entity_id
_entity_poly.type
_entity_poly.pdbx_seq_one_letter_code
_entity_poly.pdbx_strand_id
1 'polypeptide(L)' 'MKILSCNSNRPLAEAIAAYLDVPLTKADVRRFADMEVFVEIGENVRGEDVFVV' A
#
# COMPACT_ATOMS: atom_id res chain seq x y z
N MET A 1 -6.35 -11.21 -2.66
CA MET A 1 -5.02 -10.63 -2.94
C MET A 1 -5.07 -9.12 -2.72
N LYS A 2 -4.09 -8.55 -2.02
CA LYS A 2 -3.98 -7.12 -1.69
C LYS A 2 -2.63 -6.58 -2.10
N ILE A 3 -2.62 -5.48 -2.84
CA ILE A 3 -1.40 -4.77 -3.25
C ILE A 3 -1.28 -3.52 -2.40
N LEU A 4 -0.18 -3.40 -1.66
CA LEU A 4 0.16 -2.25 -0.82
C LEU A 4 1.33 -1.50 -1.46
N SER A 5 1.25 -0.18 -1.45
CA SER A 5 2.37 0.67 -1.85
C SER A 5 2.73 1.65 -0.74
N CYS A 6 4.03 1.79 -0.50
CA CYS A 6 4.58 2.78 0.41
C CYS A 6 4.86 4.10 -0.35
N ASN A 7 5.86 4.87 0.10
CA ASN A 7 6.16 6.20 -0.47
C ASN A 7 7.13 6.18 -1.66
N SER A 8 7.64 5.02 -2.05
CA SER A 8 8.72 4.94 -3.05
C SER A 8 8.21 5.14 -4.47
N ASN A 9 7.27 4.30 -4.93
CA ASN A 9 6.80 4.34 -6.31
C ASN A 9 5.33 3.93 -6.45
N ARG A 10 4.45 4.84 -6.02
CA ARG A 10 3.00 4.67 -6.14
C ARG A 10 2.51 4.50 -7.59
N PRO A 11 3.02 5.23 -8.60
CA PRO A 11 2.61 5.01 -10.00
C PRO A 11 2.87 3.59 -10.50
N LEU A 12 3.98 2.97 -10.09
CA LEU A 12 4.26 1.58 -10.46
C LEU A 12 3.26 0.61 -9.81
N ALA A 13 2.96 0.79 -8.52
CA ALA A 13 1.99 -0.05 -7.83
C ALA A 13 0.58 0.10 -8.40
N GLU A 14 0.18 1.32 -8.79
CA GLU A 14 -1.08 1.58 -9.47
C GLU A 14 -1.14 0.90 -10.85
N ALA A 15 -0.04 0.91 -11.61
CA ALA A 15 0.04 0.21 -12.90
C ALA A 15 -0.06 -1.33 -12.75
N ILE A 16 0.58 -1.91 -11.73
CA ILE A 16 0.46 -3.35 -11.43
C ILE A 16 -0.97 -3.69 -11.00
N ALA A 17 -1.56 -2.89 -10.13
CA ALA A 17 -2.94 -3.07 -9.67
C ALA A 17 -3.94 -3.00 -10.84
N ALA A 18 -3.79 -2.02 -11.73
CA ALA A 18 -4.59 -1.88 -12.93
C ALA A 18 -4.40 -3.07 -13.91
N TYR A 19 -3.17 -3.55 -14.08
CA TYR A 19 -2.89 -4.71 -14.94
C TYR A 19 -3.54 -6.00 -14.43
N LEU A 20 -3.61 -6.17 -13.11
CA LEU A 20 -4.22 -7.32 -12.44
C LEU A 20 -5.71 -7.17 -12.17
N ASP A 21 -6.33 -6.05 -12.59
CA ASP A 21 -7.72 -5.68 -12.33
C ASP A 21 -8.11 -5.75 -10.84
N VAL A 22 -7.18 -5.32 -9.97
CA VAL A 22 -7.39 -5.23 -8.52
C VAL A 22 -7.19 -3.79 -8.05
N PRO A 23 -7.96 -3.32 -7.05
CA PRO A 23 -7.73 -2.01 -6.48
C PRO A 23 -6.45 -1.99 -5.63
N LEU A 24 -5.72 -0.87 -5.69
CA LEU A 24 -4.62 -0.62 -4.74
C LEU A 24 -5.19 -0.47 -3.32
N THR A 25 -4.59 -1.18 -2.37
CA THR A 25 -5.03 -1.19 -0.98
C THR A 25 -4.81 0.19 -0.36
N LYS A 26 -5.82 0.72 0.32
CA LYS A 26 -5.70 1.99 1.02
C LYS A 26 -4.76 1.84 2.20
N ALA A 27 -3.63 2.53 2.13
CA ALA A 27 -2.71 2.69 3.23
C ALA A 27 -2.20 4.13 3.29
N ASP A 28 -2.08 4.65 4.50
CA ASP A 28 -1.54 5.96 4.79
C ASP A 28 -0.14 5.81 5.38
N VAL A 29 0.84 6.43 4.73
CA VAL A 29 2.23 6.47 5.20
C VAL A 29 2.61 7.92 5.44
N ARG A 30 2.93 8.25 6.68
CA ARG A 30 3.35 9.60 7.08
C ARG A 30 4.61 9.54 7.93
N ARG A 31 5.31 10.67 7.99
CA ARG A 31 6.46 10.86 8.88
C ARG A 31 6.10 11.85 9.96
N PHE A 32 6.51 11.57 11.18
CA PHE A 32 6.42 12.49 12.31
C PHE A 32 7.58 13.50 12.29
N ALA A 33 7.46 14.54 13.12
CA ALA A 33 8.45 15.62 13.18
C ALA A 33 9.84 15.14 13.66
N ASP A 34 9.89 14.03 14.39
CA ASP A 34 11.10 13.35 14.86
C ASP A 34 11.64 12.30 13.87
N MET A 35 11.10 12.26 12.64
CA MET A 35 11.45 11.32 11.56
C MET A 35 10.99 9.88 11.75
N GLU A 36 10.18 9.58 12.77
CA GLU A 36 9.53 8.28 12.87
C GLU A 36 8.53 8.07 11.72
N VAL A 37 8.42 6.81 11.26
CA VAL A 37 7.54 6.43 10.17
C VAL A 37 6.28 5.78 10.73
N PHE A 38 5.12 6.32 10.35
CA PHE A 38 3.81 5.78 10.68
C PHE A 38 3.16 5.20 9.43
N VAL A 39 2.63 3.97 9.55
CA VAL A 39 1.91 3.28 8.49
C VAL A 39 0.59 2.77 9.06
N GLU A 40 -0.50 3.09 8.38
CA GLU A 40 -1.85 2.62 8.70
C GLU A 40 -2.50 1.99 7.47
N ILE A 41 -3.06 0.78 7.64
CA ILE A 41 -3.77 0.07 6.58
C ILE A 41 -5.26 0.28 6.82
N GLY A 42 -5.94 0.97 5.91
CA GLY A 42 -7.36 1.34 6.03
C GLY A 42 -8.35 0.23 5.66
N GLU A 43 -7.87 -0.99 5.41
CA GLU A 43 -8.67 -2.13 4.97
C GLU A 43 -8.28 -3.41 5.72
N ASN A 44 -9.20 -4.36 5.82
CA ASN A 44 -8.88 -5.68 6.37
C ASN A 44 -8.02 -6.47 5.37
N VAL A 45 -6.85 -6.91 5.82
CA VAL A 45 -5.88 -7.71 5.05
C VAL A 45 -5.63 -9.09 5.66
N ARG A 46 -6.36 -9.49 6.70
CA ARG A 46 -6.13 -10.79 7.38
C ARG A 46 -6.64 -11.93 6.51
N GLY A 47 -5.81 -12.95 6.35
CA GLY A 47 -6.13 -14.13 5.54
C GLY A 47 -6.06 -13.90 4.03
N GLU A 48 -5.58 -12.73 3.60
CA GLU A 48 -5.36 -12.38 2.21
C GLU A 48 -3.87 -12.48 1.85
N ASP A 49 -3.57 -12.83 0.60
CA ASP A 49 -2.22 -12.73 0.07
C ASP A 49 -1.85 -11.26 -0.16
N VAL A 50 -0.84 -10.79 0.58
CA VAL A 50 -0.42 -9.37 0.61
C VAL A 50 0.91 -9.19 -0.11
N PHE A 51 0.93 -8.27 -1.07
CA PHE A 51 2.11 -7.89 -1.86
C PHE A 51 2.46 -6.43 -1.58
N VAL A 52 3.72 -6.16 -1.20
CA VAL A 52 4.22 -4.81 -0.92
C VAL A 52 5.13 -4.37 -2.05
N VAL A 53 4.82 -3.22 -2.66
CA VAL A 53 5.49 -2.64 -3.83
C VAL A 53 6.11 -1.29 -3.50
#